data_AF-A0A9E0YGQ1-F1
#
_entry.id   AF-A0A9E0YGQ1-F1
#
_cell.length_a   1.000
_cell.length_b   1.000
_cell.length_c   1.000
_cell.angle_alpha   90.00
_cell.angle_beta   90.00
_cell.angle_gamma   90.00
#
_symmetry.space_group_name_H-M   'P 1'
#
loop_
_entity.id
_entity.type
_entity.pdbx_description
1 polymer ?
#
loop_
_entity_poly.entity_id
_entity_poly.type
_entity_poly.pdbx_seq_one_letter_code
_entity_poly.pdbx_strand_id
1 'polypeptide(L)'
;MRYSPSQYRSYIRALKRRRRGRRAVPWGFAALLLVFLGAYAVLQASNVPSAHTLGSQESRLEVSPLSEHAEKNNNGPASNPAARNAWEQDFGSLLEKKQITVSAGDTLINILHRAGLASPEAYQVVRELQKSFDPAKLRQGHELTLSFVNNQENNAVFQGLSLRLDVCREVQVTRRVGHGFQVRELAHELRTRPARAEAEITSSLYQAAQAADLPTEALLQVLRAYSYDVDFQRDIRPGDRIEVLYQERVDDRGKVAMTGPVMYAALHT
;
A
#
# COMPACT_ATOMS: atom_id res chain seq x y z
N MET A 1 1.24 5.34 4.20
CA MET A 1 0.69 5.43 5.57
C MET A 1 -0.83 5.34 5.49
N ARG A 2 -1.51 4.80 6.51
CA ARG A 2 -2.85 5.29 6.86
C ARG A 2 -2.63 6.62 7.59
N TYR A 3 -3.24 7.71 7.16
CA TYR A 3 -3.12 8.98 7.88
C TYR A 3 -3.87 8.90 9.21
N SER A 4 -3.35 9.51 10.27
CA SER A 4 -4.14 9.65 11.50
C SER A 4 -5.38 10.52 11.22
N PRO A 5 -6.57 10.23 11.80
CA PRO A 5 -7.78 11.01 11.51
C PRO A 5 -7.63 12.51 11.78
N SER A 6 -6.80 12.91 12.75
CA SER A 6 -6.48 14.32 13.02
C SER A 6 -5.65 14.97 11.91
N GLN A 7 -4.67 14.25 11.35
CA GLN A 7 -3.83 14.72 10.25
C GLN A 7 -4.66 14.90 8.97
N TYR A 8 -5.50 13.93 8.63
CA TYR A 8 -6.35 14.00 7.44
C TYR A 8 -7.43 15.10 7.57
N ARG A 9 -8.06 15.25 8.74
CA ARG A 9 -9.00 16.36 9.01
C ARG A 9 -8.33 17.73 8.85
N SER A 10 -7.11 17.91 9.36
CA SER A 10 -6.34 19.16 9.19
C SER A 10 -5.97 19.43 7.73
N TYR A 11 -5.60 18.40 6.97
CA TYR A 11 -5.30 18.49 5.55
C TYR A 11 -6.52 18.90 4.70
N ILE A 12 -7.68 18.27 4.89
CA ILE A 12 -8.93 18.64 4.20
C ILE A 12 -9.35 20.08 4.56
N ARG A 13 -9.18 20.51 5.82
CA ARG A 13 -9.41 21.90 6.24
C ARG A 13 -8.46 22.90 5.55
N ALA A 14 -7.21 22.52 5.32
CA ALA A 14 -6.24 23.36 4.60
C ALA A 14 -6.60 23.53 3.11
N LEU A 15 -7.09 22.47 2.44
CA LEU A 15 -7.56 22.55 1.05
C LEU A 15 -8.71 23.56 0.90
N LYS A 16 -9.70 23.56 1.80
CA LYS A 16 -10.82 24.51 1.77
C LYS A 16 -10.42 25.97 1.89
N ARG A 17 -9.28 26.29 2.52
CA ARG A 17 -8.80 27.68 2.69
C ARG A 17 -8.07 28.25 1.46
N ARG A 18 -7.57 27.42 0.54
CA ARG A 18 -6.61 27.86 -0.51
C ARG A 18 -7.19 28.30 -1.86
N ARG A 19 -8.50 28.20 -2.09
CA ARG A 19 -9.14 28.77 -3.31
C ARG A 19 -9.99 30.01 -3.06
N ARG A 20 -10.45 30.28 -1.84
CA ARG A 20 -11.18 31.52 -1.49
C ARG A 20 -10.21 32.64 -1.11
N GLY A 21 -9.55 33.25 -2.11
CA GLY A 21 -8.64 34.37 -1.84
C GLY A 21 -7.64 34.75 -2.94
N ARG A 22 -8.11 35.12 -4.14
CA ARG A 22 -7.36 36.05 -5.01
C ARG A 22 -8.02 37.42 -4.98
N ARG A 23 -7.66 38.21 -3.96
CA ARG A 23 -7.78 39.68 -3.94
C ARG A 23 -6.44 40.24 -3.48
N ALA A 24 -5.93 41.25 -4.19
CA ALA A 24 -4.68 41.90 -3.84
C ALA A 24 -4.91 42.97 -2.77
N VAL A 25 -4.01 43.03 -1.79
CA VAL A 25 -3.85 44.11 -0.80
C VAL A 25 -2.32 44.28 -0.62
N PRO A 26 -1.78 45.51 -0.55
CA PRO A 26 -0.35 45.77 -0.83
C PRO A 26 0.59 45.53 0.37
N TRP A 27 1.88 45.78 0.15
CA TRP A 27 2.92 45.78 1.19
C TRP A 27 2.64 46.79 2.30
N GLY A 28 3.01 46.41 3.53
CA GLY A 28 3.06 47.33 4.68
C GLY A 28 2.27 46.83 5.89
N PHE A 29 2.83 45.87 6.62
CA PHE A 29 3.08 45.96 8.07
C PHE A 29 3.86 44.73 8.55
N ALA A 30 4.79 44.94 9.47
CA ALA A 30 5.62 43.89 10.07
C ALA A 30 5.24 43.70 11.55
N ALA A 31 5.66 42.57 12.13
CA ALA A 31 5.41 42.16 13.52
C ALA A 31 3.92 41.85 13.83
N LEU A 32 3.56 41.13 14.90
CA LEU A 32 4.38 40.52 15.95
C LEU A 32 3.65 39.27 16.51
N LEU A 33 4.31 38.11 16.56
CA LEU A 33 4.05 37.07 17.59
C LEU A 33 5.17 36.00 17.64
N LEU A 34 6.29 36.41 18.25
CA LEU A 34 7.20 35.54 19.00
C LEU A 34 7.20 36.06 20.46
N VAL A 35 7.96 35.43 21.36
CA VAL A 35 8.01 35.70 22.82
C VAL A 35 6.79 35.09 23.56
N PHE A 36 6.91 34.35 24.68
CA PHE A 36 8.04 33.93 25.55
C PHE A 36 7.89 32.39 25.84
N LEU A 37 8.55 31.66 26.75
CA LEU A 37 9.56 31.84 27.82
C LEU A 37 10.26 30.46 28.03
N GLY A 38 11.53 30.29 28.44
CA GLY A 38 12.63 31.24 28.63
C GLY A 38 13.56 30.88 29.82
N ALA A 39 14.60 30.07 29.62
CA ALA A 39 15.73 29.92 30.56
C ALA A 39 16.99 29.43 29.78
N TYR A 40 17.81 30.35 29.28
CA TYR A 40 19.05 30.85 29.90
C TYR A 40 20.19 29.81 29.99
N ALA A 41 21.29 30.11 29.30
CA ALA A 41 22.55 29.37 29.36
C ALA A 41 23.61 30.21 30.08
N VAL A 42 24.53 29.54 30.78
CA VAL A 42 25.80 30.12 31.25
C VAL A 42 26.91 29.10 30.97
N LEU A 43 28.01 29.57 30.40
CA LEU A 43 29.24 28.80 30.18
C LEU A 43 30.13 28.87 31.42
N GLN A 44 30.78 27.78 31.81
CA GLN A 44 32.22 27.80 32.14
C GLN A 44 32.85 26.40 31.96
N ALA A 45 34.17 26.35 31.84
CA ALA A 45 34.93 25.14 31.52
C ALA A 45 35.67 24.53 32.72
N SER A 46 36.22 23.32 32.50
CA SER A 46 37.32 22.66 33.22
C SER A 46 37.23 22.55 34.76
N ASN A 47 37.04 21.32 35.24
CA ASN A 47 38.11 20.61 35.96
C ASN A 47 37.85 19.11 36.12
N VAL A 48 38.94 18.35 36.23
CA VAL A 48 39.02 16.92 36.57
C VAL A 48 40.10 16.80 37.65
N PRO A 49 39.80 16.21 38.82
CA PRO A 49 40.51 14.97 39.14
C PRO A 49 39.71 13.93 39.97
N SER A 50 39.95 12.66 39.61
CA SER A 50 40.11 11.49 40.49
C SER A 50 38.98 11.00 41.40
N ALA A 51 38.94 9.67 41.57
CA ALA A 51 37.99 8.95 42.41
C ALA A 51 38.47 8.81 43.87
N HIS A 52 37.55 8.43 44.77
CA HIS A 52 37.76 7.32 45.73
C HIS A 52 36.41 6.79 46.27
N THR A 53 36.43 5.92 47.28
CA THR A 53 35.45 4.82 47.46
C THR A 53 34.78 4.83 48.85
N LEU A 54 33.74 3.99 49.01
CA LEU A 54 33.03 3.59 50.25
C LEU A 54 31.96 4.56 50.78
N GLY A 55 30.89 4.01 51.36
CA GLY A 55 29.75 4.78 51.89
C GLY A 55 28.41 4.01 51.91
N SER A 56 28.38 2.80 52.47
CA SER A 56 27.15 2.02 52.66
C SER A 56 26.34 2.53 53.86
N GLN A 57 25.03 2.77 53.72
CA GLN A 57 24.14 2.87 54.87
C GLN A 57 22.70 2.42 54.56
N GLU A 58 22.24 1.41 55.28
CA GLU A 58 20.84 0.95 55.28
C GLU A 58 20.04 1.69 56.35
N SER A 59 18.83 2.15 56.04
CA SER A 59 17.76 2.52 56.99
C SER A 59 16.58 3.12 56.21
N ARG A 60 15.31 2.77 56.43
CA ARG A 60 14.69 1.64 57.15
C ARG A 60 13.26 1.52 56.62
N LEU A 61 12.65 0.34 56.70
CA LEU A 61 11.23 0.17 56.39
C LEU A 61 10.37 0.91 57.42
N GLU A 62 9.41 1.71 56.94
CA GLU A 62 8.24 2.13 57.70
C GLU A 62 7.01 1.93 56.81
N VAL A 63 6.07 1.10 57.29
CA VAL A 63 4.85 0.72 56.58
C VAL A 63 3.68 1.07 57.48
N SER A 64 2.68 1.74 56.93
CA SER A 64 1.41 2.00 57.60
C SER A 64 0.24 1.92 56.62
N PRO A 65 -0.97 1.60 57.10
CA PRO A 65 -1.68 0.48 56.48
C PRO A 65 -2.71 0.86 55.41
N LEU A 66 -3.08 -0.16 54.65
CA LEU A 66 -4.18 -0.16 53.69
C LEU A 66 -5.52 0.11 54.39
N SER A 67 -6.11 1.30 54.18
CA SER A 67 -7.51 1.57 54.55
C SER A 67 -8.45 1.21 53.40
N GLU A 68 -9.12 0.07 53.53
CA GLU A 68 -9.98 -0.54 52.51
C GLU A 68 -11.33 0.17 52.38
N HIS A 69 -11.48 1.07 51.38
CA HIS A 69 -12.79 1.53 50.90
C HIS A 69 -12.82 1.57 49.37
N ALA A 70 -13.51 0.60 48.77
CA ALA A 70 -13.89 0.63 47.37
C ALA A 70 -15.36 1.03 47.25
N GLU A 71 -15.68 2.00 46.37
CA GLU A 71 -16.77 1.77 45.42
C GLU A 71 -16.67 2.61 44.13
N LYS A 72 -17.51 2.24 43.16
CA LYS A 72 -17.35 2.53 41.72
C LYS A 72 -17.56 4.01 41.39
N ASN A 73 -16.76 4.51 40.43
CA ASN A 73 -17.28 5.43 39.40
C ASN A 73 -16.45 5.41 38.10
N ASN A 74 -16.51 4.28 37.37
CA ASN A 74 -15.94 4.17 36.03
C ASN A 74 -16.89 4.78 35.00
N ASN A 75 -16.68 6.06 34.64
CA ASN A 75 -17.34 6.74 33.53
C ASN A 75 -16.37 7.62 32.72
N GLY A 76 -15.21 7.07 32.36
CA GLY A 76 -14.47 7.57 31.20
C GLY A 76 -15.29 7.34 29.92
N PRO A 77 -15.28 8.27 28.93
CA PRO A 77 -16.16 8.18 27.77
C PRO A 77 -15.89 6.92 26.94
N ALA A 78 -16.88 6.01 26.92
CA ALA A 78 -16.75 4.72 26.27
C ALA A 78 -16.38 4.86 24.78
N SER A 79 -15.34 4.12 24.36
CA SER A 79 -14.84 4.17 22.97
C SER A 79 -15.77 3.44 22.01
N ASN A 80 -16.90 4.07 21.68
CA ASN A 80 -17.94 3.53 20.81
C ASN A 80 -17.36 3.07 19.45
N PRO A 81 -17.43 1.77 19.09
CA PRO A 81 -16.91 1.28 17.82
C PRO A 81 -17.64 1.86 16.60
N ALA A 82 -18.93 2.20 16.71
CA ALA A 82 -19.64 2.88 15.62
C ALA A 82 -19.05 4.28 15.34
N ALA A 83 -18.55 4.98 16.36
CA ALA A 83 -17.85 6.26 16.20
C ALA A 83 -16.46 6.11 15.55
N ARG A 84 -15.88 4.91 15.50
CA ARG A 84 -14.70 4.62 14.65
C ARG A 84 -15.09 4.46 13.18
N ASN A 85 -16.24 3.84 12.90
CA ASN A 85 -16.67 3.55 11.53
C ASN A 85 -17.24 4.79 10.80
N ALA A 86 -18.00 5.63 11.51
CA ALA A 86 -18.72 6.76 10.92
C ALA A 86 -17.82 7.74 10.14
N TRP A 87 -16.69 8.18 10.71
CA TRP A 87 -15.80 9.10 10.00
C TRP A 87 -15.07 8.45 8.82
N GLU A 88 -14.82 7.14 8.86
CA GLU A 88 -14.14 6.42 7.77
C GLU A 88 -15.10 6.22 6.59
N GLN A 89 -16.40 6.08 6.86
CA GLN A 89 -17.47 6.15 5.86
C GLN A 89 -17.63 7.58 5.28
N ASP A 90 -17.73 8.60 6.15
CA ASP A 90 -17.84 10.01 5.73
C ASP A 90 -16.70 10.43 4.77
N PHE A 91 -15.44 10.16 5.13
CA PHE A 91 -14.30 10.49 4.27
C PHE A 91 -14.13 9.54 3.08
N GLY A 92 -14.60 8.30 3.17
CA GLY A 92 -14.64 7.36 2.05
C GLY A 92 -15.53 7.88 0.92
N SER A 93 -16.70 8.42 1.25
CA SER A 93 -17.65 9.00 0.27
C SER A 93 -17.09 10.19 -0.52
N LEU A 94 -16.10 10.90 0.01
CA LEU A 94 -15.48 12.06 -0.63
C LEU A 94 -14.30 11.68 -1.55
N LEU A 95 -13.83 10.42 -1.52
CA LEU A 95 -12.65 9.95 -2.26
C LEU A 95 -13.08 9.23 -3.56
N GLU A 96 -13.26 10.02 -4.62
CA GLU A 96 -13.53 9.47 -5.95
C GLU A 96 -12.29 8.75 -6.51
N LYS A 97 -12.49 7.53 -7.04
CA LYS A 97 -11.42 6.72 -7.64
C LYS A 97 -11.75 6.43 -9.10
N LYS A 98 -10.87 6.86 -10.00
CA LYS A 98 -10.95 6.55 -11.44
C LYS A 98 -9.92 5.48 -11.78
N GLN A 99 -10.39 4.27 -12.05
CA GLN A 99 -9.58 3.19 -12.60
C GLN A 99 -9.34 3.44 -14.10
N ILE A 100 -8.11 3.18 -14.56
CA ILE A 100 -7.67 3.36 -15.95
C ILE A 100 -6.70 2.23 -16.29
N THR A 101 -7.07 1.39 -17.26
CA THR A 101 -6.14 0.45 -17.91
C THR A 101 -5.39 1.19 -19.01
N VAL A 102 -4.07 1.04 -19.08
CA VAL A 102 -3.24 1.67 -20.13
C VAL A 102 -3.57 1.06 -21.50
N SER A 103 -3.82 1.90 -22.50
CA SER A 103 -4.01 1.50 -23.90
C SER A 103 -2.71 1.59 -24.72
N ALA A 104 -2.70 1.03 -25.93
CA ALA A 104 -1.59 1.23 -26.86
C ALA A 104 -1.41 2.73 -27.18
N GLY A 105 -0.16 3.21 -27.18
CA GLY A 105 0.17 4.63 -27.41
C GLY A 105 -0.08 5.58 -26.23
N ASP A 106 -0.58 5.09 -25.10
CA ASP A 106 -0.74 5.93 -23.91
C ASP A 106 0.59 6.28 -23.24
N THR A 107 0.69 7.53 -22.81
CA THR A 107 1.74 7.99 -21.91
C THR A 107 1.13 8.43 -20.58
N LEU A 108 1.89 8.33 -19.49
CA LEU A 108 1.42 8.79 -18.17
C LEU A 108 0.96 10.26 -18.18
N ILE A 109 1.69 11.14 -18.86
CA ILE A 109 1.33 12.56 -18.94
C ILE A 109 -0.01 12.77 -19.66
N ASN A 110 -0.27 12.01 -20.74
CA ASN A 110 -1.55 12.06 -21.46
C ASN A 110 -2.70 11.49 -20.63
N ILE A 111 -2.48 10.39 -19.89
CA ILE A 111 -3.47 9.82 -18.96
C ILE A 111 -3.87 10.86 -17.89
N LEU A 112 -2.89 11.53 -17.28
CA LEU A 112 -3.14 12.56 -16.27
C LEU A 112 -3.86 13.79 -16.85
N HIS A 113 -3.53 14.20 -18.08
CA HIS A 113 -4.25 15.28 -18.77
C HIS A 113 -5.71 14.91 -19.10
N ARG A 114 -5.98 13.70 -19.61
CA ARG A 114 -7.35 13.18 -19.80
C ARG A 114 -8.12 12.98 -18.48
N ALA A 115 -7.43 13.00 -17.35
CA ALA A 115 -8.01 13.01 -16.01
C ALA A 115 -8.11 14.42 -15.39
N GLY A 116 -7.88 15.48 -16.17
CA GLY A 116 -8.11 16.88 -15.77
C GLY A 116 -6.95 17.54 -15.02
N LEU A 117 -5.77 16.91 -14.91
CA LEU A 117 -4.61 17.54 -14.26
C LEU A 117 -3.97 18.60 -15.16
N ALA A 118 -3.75 19.78 -14.61
CA ALA A 118 -2.97 20.85 -15.25
C ALA A 118 -1.48 20.46 -15.35
N SER A 119 -0.79 20.89 -16.41
CA SER A 119 0.58 20.45 -16.73
C SER A 119 1.60 20.61 -15.59
N PRO A 120 1.66 21.74 -14.85
CA PRO A 120 2.60 21.86 -13.73
C PRO A 120 2.38 20.84 -12.61
N GLU A 121 1.15 20.34 -12.44
CA GLU A 121 0.80 19.31 -11.48
C GLU A 121 1.09 17.91 -12.04
N ALA A 122 0.69 17.64 -13.28
CA ALA A 122 0.97 16.36 -13.95
C ALA A 122 2.48 16.08 -14.04
N TYR A 123 3.30 17.08 -14.39
CA TYR A 123 4.77 16.94 -14.40
C TYR A 123 5.37 16.70 -13.00
N GLN A 124 4.77 17.18 -11.92
CA GLN A 124 5.22 16.84 -10.56
C GLN A 124 4.90 15.37 -10.23
N VAL A 125 3.72 14.87 -10.62
CA VAL A 125 3.33 13.46 -10.42
C VAL A 125 4.26 12.53 -11.20
N VAL A 126 4.55 12.84 -12.48
CA VAL A 126 5.50 12.07 -13.30
C VAL A 126 6.90 12.07 -12.69
N ARG A 127 7.41 13.22 -12.26
CA ARG A 127 8.75 13.37 -11.66
C ARG A 127 8.89 12.63 -10.33
N GLU A 128 7.85 12.58 -9.50
CA GLU A 128 7.87 11.76 -8.28
C GLU A 128 7.79 10.27 -8.60
N LEU A 129 6.93 9.83 -9.53
CA LEU A 129 6.84 8.42 -9.92
C LEU A 129 8.18 7.88 -10.43
N GLN A 130 8.89 8.68 -11.24
CA GLN A 130 10.17 8.32 -11.87
C GLN A 130 11.26 7.89 -10.88
N LYS A 131 11.14 8.21 -9.59
CA LYS A 131 12.07 7.77 -8.53
C LYS A 131 11.90 6.31 -8.11
N SER A 132 10.80 5.64 -8.48
CA SER A 132 10.52 4.22 -8.18
C SER A 132 10.10 3.42 -9.41
N PHE A 133 9.49 4.07 -10.41
CA PHE A 133 9.13 3.45 -11.68
C PHE A 133 9.34 4.41 -12.85
N ASP A 134 10.14 3.96 -13.83
CA ASP A 134 10.40 4.66 -15.09
C ASP A 134 9.11 4.77 -15.94
N PRO A 135 8.56 5.98 -16.17
CA PRO A 135 7.33 6.16 -16.94
C PRO A 135 7.41 5.68 -18.39
N ALA A 136 8.61 5.54 -18.97
CA ALA A 136 8.79 4.98 -20.32
C ALA A 136 8.57 3.45 -20.37
N LYS A 137 8.56 2.78 -19.22
CA LYS A 137 8.24 1.35 -19.09
C LYS A 137 6.74 1.08 -18.84
N LEU A 138 5.90 2.12 -18.87
CA LEU A 138 4.45 1.97 -18.82
C LEU A 138 3.99 1.20 -20.08
N ARG A 139 3.25 0.10 -19.91
CA ARG A 139 2.79 -0.76 -21.01
C ARG A 139 1.29 -0.91 -20.99
N GLN A 140 0.72 -1.25 -22.16
CA GLN A 140 -0.67 -1.65 -22.29
C GLN A 140 -1.03 -2.74 -21.27
N GLY A 141 -2.20 -2.63 -20.66
CA GLY A 141 -2.66 -3.56 -19.62
C GLY A 141 -2.20 -3.25 -18.20
N HIS A 142 -1.27 -2.31 -17.97
CA HIS A 142 -1.00 -1.80 -16.61
C HIS A 142 -2.27 -1.15 -16.03
N GLU A 143 -2.55 -1.39 -14.75
CA GLU A 143 -3.68 -0.79 -14.03
C GLU A 143 -3.25 0.46 -13.26
N LEU A 144 -3.94 1.58 -13.49
CA LEU A 144 -3.81 2.78 -12.67
C LEU A 144 -5.10 3.08 -11.93
N THR A 145 -4.99 3.50 -10.67
CA THR A 145 -6.08 4.12 -9.92
C THR A 145 -5.71 5.55 -9.58
N LEU A 146 -6.37 6.52 -10.24
CA LEU A 146 -6.28 7.93 -9.89
C LEU A 146 -7.30 8.23 -8.78
N SER A 147 -6.85 8.89 -7.72
CA SER A 147 -7.68 9.24 -6.57
C SER A 147 -7.87 10.75 -6.49
N PHE A 148 -9.12 11.20 -6.33
CA PHE A 148 -9.52 12.59 -6.23
C PHE A 148 -10.35 12.81 -4.96
N VAL A 149 -10.37 14.04 -4.43
CA VAL A 149 -11.34 14.44 -3.41
C VAL A 149 -12.16 15.59 -3.94
N ASN A 150 -13.48 15.43 -3.96
CA ASN A 150 -14.41 16.45 -4.42
C ASN A 150 -14.65 17.47 -3.31
N ASN A 151 -14.32 18.74 -3.58
CA ASN A 151 -14.71 19.85 -2.70
C ASN A 151 -16.20 20.19 -2.90
N GLN A 152 -16.81 20.86 -1.91
CA GLN A 152 -18.21 21.32 -1.95
C GLN A 152 -18.53 22.30 -3.10
N GLU A 153 -17.51 22.78 -3.81
CA GLU A 153 -17.62 23.64 -5.00
C GLU A 153 -17.47 22.80 -6.30
N ASN A 154 -17.84 21.51 -6.25
CA ASN A 154 -17.69 20.48 -7.29
C ASN A 154 -16.35 20.46 -8.03
N ASN A 155 -15.26 20.77 -7.32
CA ASN A 155 -13.92 20.78 -7.86
C ASN A 155 -13.15 19.56 -7.32
N ALA A 156 -12.89 18.60 -8.22
CA ALA A 156 -12.07 17.43 -7.95
C ALA A 156 -10.60 17.82 -7.73
N VAL A 157 -10.07 17.59 -6.52
CA VAL A 157 -8.66 17.81 -6.19
C VAL A 157 -7.95 16.47 -6.21
N PHE A 158 -7.06 16.26 -7.18
CA PHE A 158 -6.24 15.07 -7.27
C PHE A 158 -5.44 14.83 -5.98
N GLN A 159 -5.49 13.61 -5.43
CA GLN A 159 -4.82 13.22 -4.20
C GLN A 159 -3.64 12.27 -4.44
N GLY A 160 -3.68 11.50 -5.52
CA GLY A 160 -2.63 10.54 -5.82
C GLY A 160 -2.98 9.56 -6.92
N LEU A 161 -1.96 8.81 -7.32
CA LEU A 161 -1.99 7.76 -8.32
C LEU A 161 -1.45 6.49 -7.66
N SER A 162 -2.15 5.38 -7.83
CA SER A 162 -1.59 4.04 -7.71
C SER A 162 -1.35 3.51 -9.13
N LEU A 163 -0.20 2.87 -9.33
CA LEU A 163 0.15 2.10 -10.52
C LEU A 163 0.50 0.68 -10.04
N ARG A 164 -0.29 -0.30 -10.46
CA ARG A 164 0.03 -1.71 -10.24
C ARG A 164 0.99 -2.17 -11.33
N LEU A 165 2.14 -2.70 -10.95
CA LEU A 165 3.16 -3.22 -11.87
C LEU A 165 3.00 -4.72 -12.08
N ASP A 166 2.71 -5.44 -11.00
CA ASP A 166 2.41 -6.86 -10.98
C ASP A 166 1.54 -7.21 -9.76
N VAL A 167 1.36 -8.49 -9.44
CA VAL A 167 0.54 -8.90 -8.30
C VAL A 167 1.19 -8.61 -6.93
N CYS A 168 2.52 -8.58 -6.86
CA CYS A 168 3.31 -8.29 -5.68
C CYS A 168 3.66 -6.80 -5.56
N ARG A 169 3.74 -6.04 -6.66
CA ARG A 169 4.37 -4.72 -6.69
C ARG A 169 3.43 -3.60 -7.14
N GLU A 170 3.28 -2.60 -6.29
CA GLU A 170 2.48 -1.40 -6.54
C GLU A 170 3.28 -0.14 -6.20
N VAL A 171 3.24 0.87 -7.08
CA VAL A 171 3.90 2.16 -6.85
C VAL A 171 2.84 3.24 -6.68
N GLN A 172 2.89 3.97 -5.56
CA GLN A 172 1.92 4.99 -5.21
C GLN A 172 2.56 6.38 -5.13
N VAL A 173 2.07 7.33 -5.92
CA VAL A 173 2.34 8.75 -5.77
C VAL A 173 1.20 9.39 -4.98
N THR A 174 1.50 10.08 -3.87
CA THR A 174 0.49 10.71 -2.99
C THR A 174 0.82 12.17 -2.75
N ARG A 175 -0.19 13.04 -2.66
CA ARG A 175 0.00 14.46 -2.35
C ARG A 175 0.43 14.64 -0.89
N ARG A 176 1.38 15.53 -0.64
CA ARG A 176 1.83 15.91 0.70
C ARG A 176 0.97 17.01 1.30
N VAL A 177 0.88 17.02 2.64
CA VAL A 177 0.42 18.20 3.39
C VAL A 177 1.43 19.33 3.18
N GLY A 178 0.96 20.55 2.90
CA GLY A 178 1.81 21.68 2.51
C GLY A 178 1.84 21.87 0.99
N HIS A 179 2.76 21.21 0.28
CA HIS A 179 2.87 21.24 -1.19
C HIS A 179 3.53 19.96 -1.74
N GLY A 180 3.32 19.71 -3.04
CA GLY A 180 3.99 18.66 -3.80
C GLY A 180 3.45 17.25 -3.56
N PHE A 181 4.18 16.27 -4.08
CA PHE A 181 3.86 14.86 -4.00
C PHE A 181 5.03 14.07 -3.40
N GLN A 182 4.81 12.78 -3.19
CA GLN A 182 5.82 11.80 -2.82
C GLN A 182 5.46 10.44 -3.42
N VAL A 183 6.45 9.72 -3.92
CA VAL A 183 6.29 8.31 -4.27
C VAL A 183 6.57 7.42 -3.06
N ARG A 184 5.94 6.24 -3.05
CA ARG A 184 6.36 5.07 -2.27
C ARG A 184 6.13 3.82 -3.09
N GLU A 185 6.94 2.80 -2.84
CA GLU A 185 6.66 1.45 -3.29
C GLU A 185 5.88 0.67 -2.22
N LEU A 186 5.11 -0.31 -2.65
CA LEU A 186 4.44 -1.31 -1.85
C LEU A 186 4.76 -2.68 -2.42
N ALA A 187 5.39 -3.51 -1.58
CA ALA A 187 5.40 -4.95 -1.76
C ALA A 187 4.19 -5.54 -1.04
N HIS A 188 3.42 -6.36 -1.73
CA HIS A 188 2.37 -7.23 -1.21
C HIS A 188 2.97 -8.62 -1.05
N GLU A 189 2.95 -9.17 0.16
CA GLU A 189 3.51 -10.50 0.43
C GLU A 189 2.56 -11.58 -0.14
N LEU A 190 3.08 -12.47 -0.98
CA LEU A 190 2.36 -13.66 -1.44
C LEU A 190 2.91 -14.91 -0.77
N ARG A 191 2.03 -15.65 -0.08
CA ARG A 191 2.33 -16.88 0.63
C ARG A 191 2.34 -18.04 -0.37
N THR A 192 3.33 -18.92 -0.28
CA THR A 192 3.43 -20.09 -1.17
C THR A 192 2.74 -21.30 -0.54
N ARG A 193 1.96 -22.06 -1.31
CA ARG A 193 1.35 -23.34 -0.91
C ARG A 193 1.50 -24.39 -2.01
N PRO A 194 1.53 -25.70 -1.69
CA PRO A 194 1.38 -26.75 -2.69
C PRO A 194 -0.07 -26.78 -3.22
N ALA A 195 -0.22 -27.17 -4.48
CA ALA A 195 -1.49 -27.49 -5.13
C ALA A 195 -1.31 -28.73 -6.02
N ARG A 196 -2.36 -29.54 -6.15
CA ARG A 196 -2.37 -30.77 -6.96
C ARG A 196 -3.55 -30.72 -7.93
N ALA A 197 -3.29 -31.04 -9.20
CA ALA A 197 -4.33 -31.32 -10.19
C ALA A 197 -4.12 -32.73 -10.76
N GLU A 198 -5.21 -33.38 -11.14
CA GLU A 198 -5.21 -34.70 -11.76
C GLU A 198 -6.33 -34.74 -12.82
N ALA A 199 -6.03 -35.22 -14.02
CA ALA A 199 -6.99 -35.23 -15.12
C ALA A 199 -6.87 -36.50 -15.96
N GLU A 200 -8.01 -37.12 -16.29
CA GLU A 200 -8.09 -38.12 -17.34
C GLU A 200 -8.27 -37.42 -18.70
N ILE A 201 -7.47 -37.83 -19.68
CA ILE A 201 -7.51 -37.29 -21.04
C ILE A 201 -8.66 -37.96 -21.78
N THR A 202 -9.66 -37.19 -22.20
CA THR A 202 -10.82 -37.70 -22.94
C THR A 202 -10.81 -37.26 -24.41
N SER A 203 -10.25 -36.09 -24.69
CA SER A 203 -10.20 -35.46 -26.02
C SER A 203 -8.83 -34.86 -26.36
N SER A 204 -8.21 -34.15 -25.40
CA SER A 204 -6.87 -33.59 -25.51
C SER A 204 -6.32 -33.21 -24.13
N LEU A 205 -5.00 -33.31 -23.95
CA LEU A 205 -4.31 -32.92 -22.72
C LEU A 205 -4.64 -31.48 -22.28
N TYR A 206 -4.75 -30.53 -23.22
CA TYR A 206 -5.08 -29.13 -22.91
C TYR A 206 -6.52 -28.94 -22.41
N GLN A 207 -7.49 -29.73 -22.91
CA GLN A 207 -8.87 -29.68 -22.41
C GLN A 207 -9.00 -30.39 -21.05
N ALA A 208 -8.32 -31.53 -20.88
CA ALA A 208 -8.27 -32.26 -19.61
C ALA A 208 -7.65 -31.41 -18.49
N ALA A 209 -6.53 -30.74 -18.76
CA ALA A 209 -5.86 -29.83 -17.82
C ALA A 209 -6.77 -28.67 -17.37
N GLN A 210 -7.45 -27.99 -18.30
CA GLN A 210 -8.38 -26.91 -17.96
C GLN A 210 -9.60 -27.42 -17.17
N ALA A 211 -10.11 -28.62 -17.48
CA ALA A 211 -11.22 -29.23 -16.76
C ALA A 211 -10.86 -29.65 -15.32
N ALA A 212 -9.56 -29.78 -15.01
CA ALA A 212 -9.02 -30.03 -13.67
C ALA A 212 -8.41 -28.78 -13.00
N ASP A 213 -8.76 -27.58 -13.48
CA ASP A 213 -8.26 -26.27 -13.01
C ASP A 213 -6.71 -26.15 -12.98
N LEU A 214 -5.96 -26.96 -13.74
CA LEU A 214 -4.50 -26.88 -13.82
C LEU A 214 -4.09 -25.59 -14.56
N PRO A 215 -3.35 -24.64 -13.92
CA PRO A 215 -2.98 -23.40 -14.58
C PRO A 215 -2.09 -23.62 -15.80
N THR A 216 -2.30 -22.82 -16.84
CA THR A 216 -1.58 -22.95 -18.12
C THR A 216 -0.07 -22.84 -17.95
N GLU A 217 0.43 -22.05 -17.00
CA GLU A 217 1.87 -21.96 -16.73
C GLU A 217 2.44 -23.23 -16.10
N ALA A 218 1.64 -24.00 -15.35
CA ALA A 218 2.03 -25.30 -14.80
C ALA A 218 2.01 -26.36 -15.90
N LEU A 219 0.94 -26.42 -16.70
CA LEU A 219 0.88 -27.32 -17.87
C LEU A 219 2.05 -27.08 -18.83
N LEU A 220 2.37 -25.82 -19.15
CA LEU A 220 3.50 -25.47 -20.01
C LEU A 220 4.87 -25.84 -19.41
N GLN A 221 4.99 -25.98 -18.08
CA GLN A 221 6.19 -26.55 -17.46
C GLN A 221 6.26 -28.06 -17.67
N VAL A 222 5.15 -28.79 -17.48
CA VAL A 222 5.10 -30.24 -17.74
C VAL A 222 5.39 -30.57 -19.20
N LEU A 223 4.75 -29.86 -20.13
CA LEU A 223 4.98 -30.03 -21.58
C LEU A 223 6.45 -29.84 -21.95
N ARG A 224 7.15 -28.86 -21.35
CA ARG A 224 8.59 -28.65 -21.58
C ARG A 224 9.45 -29.74 -20.92
N ALA A 225 9.09 -30.23 -19.75
CA ALA A 225 9.84 -31.27 -19.05
C ALA A 225 9.86 -32.59 -19.84
N TYR A 226 8.71 -32.99 -20.40
CA TYR A 226 8.55 -34.23 -21.16
C TYR A 226 8.79 -34.10 -22.68
N SER A 227 9.04 -32.89 -23.21
CA SER A 227 9.14 -32.65 -24.67
C SER A 227 10.27 -33.38 -25.41
N TYR A 228 11.19 -34.02 -24.68
CA TYR A 228 12.23 -34.90 -25.25
C TYR A 228 11.85 -36.38 -25.26
N ASP A 229 10.91 -36.79 -24.41
CA ASP A 229 10.59 -38.20 -24.12
C ASP A 229 9.19 -38.62 -24.61
N VAL A 230 8.28 -37.65 -24.90
CA VAL A 230 6.88 -37.89 -25.27
C VAL A 230 6.46 -37.04 -26.47
N ASP A 231 5.98 -37.66 -27.55
CA ASP A 231 5.28 -36.95 -28.63
C ASP A 231 3.80 -36.78 -28.27
N PHE A 232 3.49 -35.61 -27.70
CA PHE A 232 2.14 -35.23 -27.28
C PHE A 232 1.08 -35.23 -28.40
N GLN A 233 1.45 -35.38 -29.68
CA GLN A 233 0.50 -35.52 -30.80
C GLN A 233 0.23 -36.98 -31.21
N ARG A 234 1.07 -37.93 -30.78
CA ARG A 234 1.08 -39.32 -31.26
C ARG A 234 0.95 -40.37 -30.17
N ASP A 235 1.52 -40.09 -29.00
CA ASP A 235 1.61 -41.04 -27.90
C ASP A 235 0.40 -40.92 -26.96
N ILE A 236 -0.10 -39.69 -26.76
CA ILE A 236 -1.26 -39.36 -25.91
C ILE A 236 -2.58 -39.90 -26.48
N ARG A 237 -3.40 -40.52 -25.63
CA ARG A 237 -4.68 -41.16 -26.00
C ARG A 237 -5.82 -40.85 -25.02
N PRO A 238 -7.08 -41.09 -25.43
CA PRO A 238 -8.20 -41.13 -24.50
C PRO A 238 -8.05 -42.27 -23.48
N GLY A 239 -8.12 -41.94 -22.19
CA GLY A 239 -7.95 -42.86 -21.05
C GLY A 239 -6.65 -42.63 -20.25
N ASP A 240 -5.66 -41.97 -20.86
CA ASP A 240 -4.42 -41.54 -20.22
C ASP A 240 -4.70 -40.60 -19.03
N ARG A 241 -3.77 -40.51 -18.08
CA ARG A 241 -3.91 -39.62 -16.91
C ARG A 241 -2.67 -38.75 -16.73
N ILE A 242 -2.89 -37.47 -16.43
CA ILE A 242 -1.84 -36.57 -15.95
C ILE A 242 -2.07 -36.24 -14.47
N GLU A 243 -1.02 -36.37 -13.66
CA GLU A 243 -0.96 -35.84 -12.30
C GLU A 243 0.08 -34.71 -12.25
N VAL A 244 -0.24 -33.58 -11.61
CA VAL A 244 0.70 -32.46 -11.43
C VAL A 244 0.62 -31.92 -10.00
N LEU A 245 1.76 -31.92 -9.31
CA LEU A 245 1.96 -31.23 -8.04
C LEU A 245 2.80 -29.98 -8.30
N TYR A 246 2.25 -28.80 -8.03
CA TYR A 246 2.87 -27.51 -8.30
C TYR A 246 2.72 -26.56 -7.10
N GLN A 247 3.35 -25.39 -7.18
CA GLN A 247 3.19 -24.34 -6.17
C GLN A 247 2.20 -23.27 -6.65
N GLU A 248 1.41 -22.74 -5.74
CA GLU A 248 0.65 -21.51 -5.92
C GLU A 248 1.19 -20.43 -4.99
N ARG A 249 1.12 -19.17 -5.43
CA ARG A 249 1.32 -18.01 -4.57
C ARG A 249 -0.01 -17.29 -4.37
N VAL A 250 -0.47 -17.23 -3.13
CA VAL A 250 -1.76 -16.63 -2.74
C VAL A 250 -1.58 -15.32 -2.00
N ASP A 251 -2.55 -14.42 -2.12
CA ASP A 251 -2.62 -13.18 -1.33
C ASP A 251 -3.10 -13.44 0.12
N ASP A 252 -3.12 -12.40 0.95
CA ASP A 252 -3.64 -12.47 2.33
C ASP A 252 -5.12 -12.86 2.46
N ARG A 253 -5.86 -12.96 1.34
CA ARG A 253 -7.26 -13.44 1.29
C ARG A 253 -7.35 -14.88 0.80
N GLY A 254 -6.22 -15.53 0.54
CA GLY A 254 -6.15 -16.88 -0.01
C GLY A 254 -6.44 -16.97 -1.51
N LYS A 255 -6.56 -15.84 -2.23
CA LYS A 255 -6.76 -15.85 -3.68
C LYS A 255 -5.43 -16.14 -4.38
N VAL A 256 -5.44 -17.10 -5.31
CA VAL A 256 -4.30 -17.37 -6.20
C VAL A 256 -3.96 -16.13 -7.01
N ALA A 257 -2.68 -15.75 -6.96
CA ALA A 257 -2.13 -14.56 -7.60
C ALA A 257 -0.96 -14.90 -8.56
N MET A 258 -0.25 -16.01 -8.34
CA MET A 258 0.69 -16.57 -9.32
C MET A 258 0.70 -18.10 -9.29
N THR A 259 0.85 -18.71 -10.46
CA THR A 259 1.35 -20.08 -10.62
C THR A 259 2.87 -20.09 -10.36
N GLY A 260 3.35 -21.05 -9.56
CA GLY A 260 4.76 -21.25 -9.23
C GLY A 260 5.40 -22.41 -10.01
N PRO A 261 6.54 -22.96 -9.53
CA PRO A 261 7.16 -24.12 -10.14
C PRO A 261 6.27 -25.37 -10.02
N VAL A 262 6.31 -26.22 -11.04
CA VAL A 262 5.94 -27.65 -10.91
C VAL A 262 7.01 -28.34 -10.07
N MET A 263 6.58 -29.12 -9.07
CA MET A 263 7.46 -29.87 -8.16
C MET A 263 7.52 -31.36 -8.50
N TYR A 264 6.43 -31.90 -9.05
CA TYR A 264 6.33 -33.25 -9.58
C TYR A 264 5.24 -33.28 -10.65
N ALA A 265 5.42 -34.11 -11.67
CA ALA A 265 4.38 -34.46 -12.61
C ALA A 265 4.55 -35.92 -13.03
N ALA A 266 3.43 -36.59 -13.34
CA ALA A 266 3.41 -37.91 -13.94
C ALA A 266 2.41 -37.97 -15.09
N LEU A 267 2.73 -38.80 -16.08
CA LEU A 267 1.86 -39.17 -17.17
C LEU A 267 1.69 -40.70 -17.13
N HIS A 268 0.46 -41.17 -17.21
CA HIS A 268 0.10 -42.58 -17.20
C HIS A 268 -0.59 -42.92 -18.52
N THR A 269 -0.06 -43.94 -19.21
CA THR A 269 -0.43 -44.41 -20.56
C THR A 269 -0.54 -45.93 -20.56
#